data_AF-A0A3Q7S2X0-F1
#
_entry.id   AF-A0A3Q7S2X0-F1
#
_cell.length_a   1.000
_cell.length_b   1.000
_cell.length_c   1.000
_cell.angle_alpha   90.00
_cell.angle_beta   90.00
_cell.angle_gamma   90.00
#
_symmetry.space_group_name_H-M   'P 1'
#
loop_
_entity.id
_entity.type
_entity.pdbx_description
1 polymer ?
#
loop_
_entity_poly.entity_id
_entity_poly.type
_entity_poly.pdbx_seq_one_letter_code
_entity_poly.pdbx_strand_id
1 'polypeptide(L)'
;MGGTGPPDDSWKGSLNVDYNIGPGFAGHESFRKVRMHVHNTNKITRIYNVIGTIRGSVEPDRYVILGGHRDSWVFGAIDPTSGAAVLQEIVQSFGKLMSRGWRPRRTIIFASWDAEEFGLLGSTEWAEENVKTLQERSIAYINSDSSIEGNYTLRVDCTPLLYQLVYKLTKEISSPDDGFESKSLYESWLEKDPSSENINFPRINKLGSGSDFEAYFQRLGIASGRARYTKNRKTEKYSSYPVYHTIYETFELVENFYDPTFKKQLSVAQLRAALVYELADSEIIPFNIEDYAKALKNYATSIYNLSKKHDQQLRDHGVSFDSLFSAVKNFSDAASDFHRRLRQVDLNNPIAVRIMNDQLMLLERAFIDPLGLPGRRFYRHIIFAPSSHNKYAGESFPGIYDAMFDIENKDDPRSAWTEVKKHISTAAFTIQAAAGTLTEAL
;
A
#
# COMPACT_ATOMS: atom_id res chain seq x y z
N MET A 1 -28.67 -23.30 -14.04
CA MET A 1 -28.79 -22.60 -15.34
C MET A 1 -28.86 -23.67 -16.43
N GLY A 2 -29.49 -23.36 -17.56
CA GLY A 2 -29.39 -24.19 -18.77
C GLY A 2 -28.12 -23.85 -19.55
N GLY A 3 -28.04 -24.32 -20.80
CA GLY A 3 -26.95 -23.98 -21.70
C GLY A 3 -25.69 -24.82 -21.49
N THR A 4 -24.55 -24.27 -21.91
CA THR A 4 -23.26 -24.98 -21.87
C THR A 4 -22.75 -25.13 -20.44
N GLY A 5 -22.08 -26.24 -20.17
CA GLY A 5 -21.33 -26.42 -18.92
C GLY A 5 -20.21 -25.39 -18.74
N PRO A 6 -19.62 -25.31 -17.54
CA PRO A 6 -18.48 -24.44 -17.28
C PRO A 6 -17.31 -24.80 -18.21
N PRO A 7 -16.55 -23.81 -18.72
CA PRO A 7 -15.48 -24.05 -19.67
C PRO A 7 -14.31 -24.83 -19.07
N ASP A 8 -14.07 -24.67 -17.78
CA ASP A 8 -13.09 -25.41 -16.99
C ASP A 8 -13.47 -25.39 -15.50
N ASP A 9 -12.72 -26.09 -14.66
CA ASP A 9 -13.02 -26.22 -13.23
C ASP A 9 -12.82 -24.91 -12.44
N SER A 10 -12.10 -23.91 -12.97
CA SER A 10 -11.95 -22.62 -12.29
C SER A 10 -13.24 -21.79 -12.25
N TRP A 11 -14.22 -22.12 -13.10
CA TRP A 11 -15.55 -21.52 -13.11
C TRP A 11 -16.53 -22.20 -12.16
N LYS A 12 -16.17 -23.35 -11.57
CA LYS A 12 -17.01 -24.07 -10.62
C LYS A 12 -16.73 -23.58 -9.19
N GLY A 13 -17.78 -23.08 -8.54
CA GLY A 13 -17.77 -22.82 -7.10
C GLY A 13 -18.09 -24.08 -6.27
N SER A 14 -18.49 -23.88 -5.00
CA SER A 14 -18.77 -24.97 -4.06
C SER A 14 -20.26 -25.19 -3.70
N LEU A 15 -21.19 -24.38 -4.23
CA LEU A 15 -22.62 -24.69 -4.23
C LEU A 15 -22.91 -25.98 -5.01
N ASN A 16 -23.91 -26.74 -4.57
CA ASN A 16 -24.35 -27.99 -5.18
C ASN A 16 -25.19 -27.76 -6.44
N VAL A 17 -24.56 -27.24 -7.50
CA VAL A 17 -25.14 -26.97 -8.82
C VAL A 17 -24.08 -27.19 -9.90
N ASP A 18 -24.50 -27.33 -11.17
CA ASP A 18 -23.58 -27.66 -12.27
C ASP A 18 -22.72 -26.49 -12.79
N TYR A 19 -23.01 -25.25 -12.36
CA TYR A 19 -22.34 -24.03 -12.85
C TYR A 19 -22.42 -23.81 -14.37
N ASN A 20 -23.51 -24.26 -15.00
CA ASN A 20 -23.74 -23.96 -16.42
C ASN A 20 -23.77 -22.45 -16.68
N ILE A 21 -23.24 -22.04 -17.83
CA ILE A 21 -23.00 -20.64 -18.21
C ILE A 21 -24.28 -19.96 -18.72
N GLY A 22 -25.30 -20.74 -19.12
CA GLY A 22 -26.48 -20.20 -19.79
C GLY A 22 -26.30 -20.08 -21.31
N PRO A 23 -27.16 -19.31 -21.98
CA PRO A 23 -28.26 -18.52 -21.42
C PRO A 23 -29.47 -19.36 -20.96
N GLY A 24 -30.25 -18.80 -20.04
CA GLY A 24 -31.57 -19.33 -19.65
C GLY A 24 -31.54 -20.47 -18.63
N PHE A 25 -32.71 -21.07 -18.40
CA PHE A 25 -32.89 -22.24 -17.53
C PHE A 25 -33.26 -23.47 -18.36
N ALA A 26 -32.83 -24.65 -17.91
CA ALA A 26 -33.22 -25.93 -18.49
C ALA A 26 -33.83 -26.82 -17.39
N GLY A 27 -34.68 -27.77 -17.78
CA GLY A 27 -35.22 -28.80 -16.87
C GLY A 27 -36.39 -28.38 -15.98
N HIS A 28 -36.85 -27.12 -16.03
CA HIS A 28 -38.02 -26.67 -15.28
C HIS A 28 -38.91 -25.72 -16.09
N GLU A 29 -40.22 -25.97 -16.08
CA GLU A 29 -41.20 -25.14 -16.80
C GLU A 29 -41.60 -23.84 -16.07
N SER A 30 -41.30 -23.72 -14.78
CA SER A 30 -41.63 -22.52 -14.00
C SER A 30 -40.52 -21.47 -14.02
N PHE A 31 -39.26 -21.88 -14.19
CA PHE A 31 -38.12 -20.97 -14.13
C PHE A 31 -37.81 -20.47 -15.55
N ARG A 32 -38.00 -19.17 -15.77
CA ARG A 32 -37.99 -18.58 -17.12
C ARG A 32 -36.97 -17.47 -17.26
N LYS A 33 -37.09 -16.44 -16.43
CA LYS A 33 -36.25 -15.25 -16.47
C LYS A 33 -36.00 -14.75 -15.06
N VAL A 34 -34.83 -14.17 -14.85
CA VAL A 34 -34.53 -13.40 -13.65
C VAL A 34 -35.05 -11.98 -13.82
N ARG A 35 -35.56 -11.38 -12.75
CA ARG A 35 -35.92 -9.95 -12.69
C ARG A 35 -35.20 -9.33 -11.49
N MET A 36 -34.54 -8.20 -11.72
CA MET A 36 -33.92 -7.40 -10.65
C MET A 36 -34.82 -6.20 -10.35
N HIS A 37 -34.90 -5.80 -9.08
CA HIS A 37 -35.66 -4.65 -8.62
C HIS A 37 -34.77 -3.83 -7.68
N VAL A 38 -34.13 -2.79 -8.21
CA VAL A 38 -33.10 -1.98 -7.52
C VAL A 38 -33.54 -0.52 -7.51
N HIS A 39 -33.67 0.07 -6.33
CA HIS A 39 -34.19 1.46 -6.14
C HIS A 39 -33.25 2.32 -5.30
N ASN A 40 -31.95 2.07 -5.42
CA ASN A 40 -30.93 2.87 -4.73
C ASN A 40 -30.99 4.32 -5.24
N THR A 41 -30.83 5.29 -4.33
CA THR A 41 -30.84 6.71 -4.67
C THR A 41 -29.51 7.34 -4.27
N ASN A 42 -28.83 7.98 -5.22
CA ASN A 42 -27.63 8.76 -4.94
C ASN A 42 -28.03 10.11 -4.33
N LYS A 43 -27.42 10.49 -3.21
CA LYS A 43 -27.72 11.74 -2.51
C LYS A 43 -26.44 12.38 -1.99
N ILE A 44 -26.28 13.68 -2.26
CA ILE A 44 -25.24 14.49 -1.62
C ILE A 44 -25.49 14.44 -0.11
N THR A 45 -24.51 13.92 0.61
CA THR A 45 -24.57 13.69 2.05
C THR A 45 -23.33 14.28 2.68
N ARG A 46 -23.51 14.97 3.80
CA ARG A 46 -22.38 15.53 4.55
C ARG A 46 -21.66 14.42 5.28
N ILE A 47 -20.34 14.38 5.14
CA ILE A 47 -19.41 13.47 5.82
C ILE A 47 -18.50 14.26 6.75
N TYR A 48 -17.91 13.61 7.75
CA TYR A 48 -17.13 14.25 8.81
C TYR A 48 -15.84 13.49 9.13
N ASN A 49 -14.71 14.02 8.66
CA ASN A 49 -13.39 13.61 9.14
C ASN A 49 -13.12 14.23 10.53
N VAL A 50 -12.44 13.49 11.41
CA VAL A 50 -11.90 14.02 12.67
C VAL A 50 -10.39 14.10 12.57
N ILE A 51 -9.82 15.29 12.71
CA ILE A 51 -8.39 15.56 12.58
C ILE A 51 -7.83 16.09 13.90
N GLY A 52 -6.90 15.35 14.50
CA GLY A 52 -6.18 15.74 15.72
C GLY A 52 -4.70 15.96 15.43
N THR A 53 -4.06 16.89 16.14
CA THR A 53 -2.64 17.21 15.90
C THR A 53 -1.82 17.32 17.17
N ILE A 54 -0.65 16.69 17.18
CA ILE A 54 0.43 16.95 18.14
C ILE A 54 1.51 17.75 17.41
N ARG A 55 1.56 19.06 17.61
CA ARG A 55 2.54 19.94 16.97
C ARG A 55 3.98 19.58 17.35
N GLY A 56 4.86 19.43 16.36
CA GLY A 56 6.29 19.15 16.56
C GLY A 56 7.02 20.28 17.30
N SER A 57 8.06 19.92 18.05
CA SER A 57 8.88 20.84 18.85
C SER A 57 10.03 21.47 18.07
N VAL A 58 10.55 20.80 17.03
CA VAL A 58 11.70 21.25 16.24
C VAL A 58 11.31 21.52 14.78
N GLU A 59 10.59 20.59 14.17
CA GLU A 59 10.16 20.63 12.77
C GLU A 59 8.62 20.59 12.68
N PRO A 60 7.91 21.60 13.21
CA PRO A 60 6.44 21.61 13.24
C PRO A 60 5.81 21.63 11.84
N ASP A 61 6.59 21.92 10.81
CA ASP A 61 6.23 21.93 9.39
C ASP A 61 6.53 20.60 8.67
N ARG A 62 6.86 19.53 9.39
CA ARG A 62 7.00 18.18 8.85
C ARG A 62 5.94 17.27 9.49
N TYR A 63 5.24 16.48 8.67
CA TYR A 63 4.05 15.74 9.11
C TYR A 63 4.24 14.22 9.03
N VAL A 64 3.92 13.53 10.12
CA VAL A 64 3.68 12.09 10.11
C VAL A 64 2.19 11.89 10.37
N ILE A 65 1.52 11.19 9.46
CA ILE A 65 0.06 11.02 9.52
C ILE A 65 -0.24 9.58 9.92
N LEU A 66 -1.09 9.40 10.94
CA LEU A 66 -1.71 8.12 11.28
C LEU A 66 -3.20 8.25 11.02
N GLY A 67 -3.72 7.56 10.01
CA GLY A 67 -5.10 7.72 9.55
C GLY A 67 -5.79 6.39 9.27
N GLY A 68 -7.09 6.30 9.56
CA GLY A 68 -7.93 5.16 9.18
C GLY A 68 -9.41 5.53 9.26
N HIS A 69 -10.25 4.92 8.44
CA HIS A 69 -11.67 5.21 8.43
C HIS A 69 -12.43 4.70 9.65
N ARG A 70 -13.65 5.23 9.78
CA ARG A 70 -14.56 4.99 10.90
C ARG A 70 -15.95 4.58 10.44
N ASP A 71 -16.36 4.97 9.24
CA ASP A 71 -17.60 4.47 8.65
C ASP A 71 -17.49 2.98 8.36
N SER A 72 -18.59 2.27 8.55
CA SER A 72 -18.71 0.85 8.26
C SER A 72 -20.05 0.57 7.57
N TRP A 73 -20.13 -0.56 6.87
CA TRP A 73 -21.39 -0.98 6.24
C TRP A 73 -22.51 -1.25 7.25
N VAL A 74 -22.19 -1.84 8.41
CA VAL A 74 -23.16 -2.20 9.46
C VAL A 74 -22.58 -1.93 10.86
N PHE A 75 -21.91 -2.91 11.45
CA PHE A 75 -21.22 -2.77 12.74
C PHE A 75 -19.71 -2.59 12.50
N GLY A 76 -19.15 -3.38 11.58
CA GLY A 76 -17.78 -3.24 11.13
C GLY A 76 -16.75 -3.55 12.21
N ALA A 77 -16.97 -4.60 13.01
CA ALA A 77 -16.09 -4.92 14.13
C ALA A 77 -14.65 -5.24 13.70
N ILE A 78 -14.46 -5.80 12.50
CA ILE A 78 -13.14 -5.90 11.86
C ILE A 78 -12.92 -4.64 11.02
N ASP A 79 -13.75 -4.44 9.99
CA ASP A 79 -13.65 -3.33 9.04
C ASP A 79 -14.64 -2.19 9.36
N PRO A 80 -14.17 -1.03 9.87
CA PRO A 80 -12.80 -0.67 10.27
C PRO A 80 -12.58 -0.66 11.78
N THR A 81 -13.58 -1.01 12.59
CA THR A 81 -13.61 -0.64 14.01
C THR A 81 -12.46 -1.25 14.81
N SER A 82 -11.92 -2.40 14.39
CA SER A 82 -10.70 -2.99 14.96
C SER A 82 -9.47 -2.09 14.76
N GLY A 83 -9.37 -1.39 13.63
CA GLY A 83 -8.35 -0.41 13.32
C GLY A 83 -8.57 0.93 14.01
N ALA A 84 -9.83 1.36 14.10
CA ALA A 84 -10.21 2.57 14.84
C ALA A 84 -9.92 2.44 16.35
N ALA A 85 -10.19 1.28 16.95
CA ALA A 85 -9.84 1.00 18.35
C ALA A 85 -8.31 1.08 18.56
N VAL A 86 -7.53 0.49 17.65
CA VAL A 86 -6.07 0.61 17.66
C VAL A 86 -5.63 2.08 17.54
N LEU A 87 -6.20 2.85 16.62
CA LEU A 87 -5.91 4.29 16.48
C LEU A 87 -6.12 5.04 17.80
N GLN A 88 -7.24 4.79 18.49
CA GLN A 88 -7.56 5.45 19.75
C GLN A 88 -6.58 5.11 20.88
N GLU A 89 -6.18 3.84 21.02
CA GLU A 89 -5.18 3.45 22.03
C GLU A 89 -3.81 4.08 21.74
N ILE A 90 -3.43 4.18 20.47
CA ILE A 90 -2.19 4.87 20.06
C ILE A 90 -2.26 6.35 20.45
N VAL A 91 -3.35 7.04 20.11
CA VAL A 91 -3.57 8.45 20.49
C VAL A 91 -3.49 8.62 22.01
N GLN A 92 -4.12 7.73 22.78
CA GLN A 92 -4.08 7.76 24.23
C GLN A 92 -2.65 7.57 24.77
N SER A 93 -1.87 6.66 24.19
CA SER A 93 -0.47 6.41 24.56
C SER A 93 0.41 7.64 24.30
N PHE A 94 0.31 8.25 23.12
CA PHE A 94 1.00 9.52 22.83
C PHE A 94 0.56 10.65 23.78
N GLY A 95 -0.73 10.70 24.15
CA GLY A 95 -1.24 11.62 25.18
C GLY A 95 -0.59 11.41 26.55
N LYS A 96 -0.31 10.16 26.95
CA LYS A 96 0.42 9.84 28.19
C LYS A 96 1.90 10.25 28.11
N LEU A 97 2.54 10.18 26.95
CA LEU A 97 3.89 10.73 26.76
C LEU A 97 3.88 12.26 26.91
N MET A 98 2.90 12.93 26.29
CA MET A 98 2.73 14.38 26.40
C MET A 98 2.49 14.85 27.83
N SER A 99 1.70 14.12 28.62
CA SER A 99 1.46 14.49 30.04
C SER A 99 2.71 14.38 30.90
N ARG A 100 3.75 13.69 30.42
CA ARG A 100 5.10 13.60 31.02
C ARG A 100 6.10 14.57 30.42
N GLY A 101 5.66 15.51 29.57
CA GLY A 101 6.49 16.57 29.00
C GLY A 101 7.13 16.25 27.65
N TRP A 102 6.92 15.05 27.08
CA TRP A 102 7.44 14.72 25.76
C TRP A 102 6.67 15.45 24.65
N ARG A 103 7.39 15.89 23.62
CA ARG A 103 6.83 16.41 22.36
C ARG A 103 7.63 15.85 21.20
N PRO A 104 6.97 15.39 20.12
CA PRO A 104 7.68 14.85 18.97
C PRO A 104 8.50 15.94 18.29
N ARG A 105 9.62 15.56 17.68
CA ARG A 105 10.42 16.46 16.82
C ARG A 105 9.56 17.06 15.70
N ARG A 106 8.78 16.23 15.00
CA ARG A 106 7.88 16.56 13.89
C ARG A 106 6.42 16.56 14.32
N THR A 107 5.54 17.18 13.55
CA THR A 107 4.10 17.17 13.86
C THR A 107 3.49 15.81 13.53
N ILE A 108 2.72 15.26 14.47
CA ILE A 108 1.89 14.06 14.23
C ILE A 108 0.45 14.51 13.96
N ILE A 109 -0.14 14.02 12.88
CA ILE A 109 -1.55 14.22 12.52
C ILE A 109 -2.27 12.88 12.67
N PHE A 110 -3.31 12.85 13.50
CA PHE A 110 -4.21 11.71 13.62
C PHE A 110 -5.48 12.02 12.84
N ALA A 111 -5.95 11.05 12.05
CA ALA A 111 -7.14 11.22 11.25
C ALA A 111 -8.09 10.02 11.36
N SER A 112 -9.36 10.32 11.60
CA SER A 112 -10.45 9.35 11.53
C SER A 112 -11.33 9.70 10.34
N TRP A 113 -11.14 8.97 9.25
CA TRP A 113 -11.77 9.23 7.96
C TRP A 113 -13.23 8.76 7.95
N ASP A 114 -14.03 9.37 7.08
CA ASP A 114 -15.44 9.05 6.86
C ASP A 114 -15.68 8.74 5.39
N ALA A 115 -16.75 8.01 5.09
CA ALA A 115 -17.13 7.56 3.75
C ALA A 115 -16.00 6.88 2.94
N GLU A 116 -15.15 6.08 3.60
CA GLU A 116 -14.16 5.23 2.94
C GLU A 116 -14.84 4.15 2.10
N GLU A 117 -15.90 3.55 2.65
CA GLU A 117 -16.63 2.44 2.01
C GLU A 117 -17.37 2.90 0.73
N PHE A 118 -17.54 4.21 0.60
CA PHE A 118 -18.14 4.87 -0.56
C PHE A 118 -17.10 5.34 -1.58
N GLY A 119 -15.86 4.87 -1.46
CA GLY A 119 -14.78 5.13 -2.42
C GLY A 119 -13.72 6.10 -1.89
N LEU A 120 -13.26 5.90 -0.65
CA LEU A 120 -12.18 6.66 -0.02
C LEU A 120 -12.49 8.16 0.08
N LEU A 121 -13.77 8.53 0.19
CA LEU A 121 -14.20 9.91 -0.04
C LEU A 121 -13.61 10.87 0.99
N GLY A 122 -13.72 10.58 2.29
CA GLY A 122 -13.25 11.49 3.33
C GLY A 122 -11.74 11.73 3.28
N SER A 123 -10.93 10.68 3.15
CA SER A 123 -9.47 10.81 3.05
C SER A 123 -9.04 11.49 1.75
N THR A 124 -9.68 11.16 0.64
CA THR A 124 -9.36 11.74 -0.67
C THR A 124 -9.70 13.23 -0.72
N GLU A 125 -10.89 13.64 -0.32
CA GLU A 125 -11.31 15.04 -0.34
C GLU A 125 -10.44 15.90 0.60
N TRP A 126 -10.07 15.37 1.78
CA TRP A 126 -9.15 16.08 2.67
C TRP A 126 -7.75 16.20 2.09
N ALA A 127 -7.27 15.16 1.40
CA ALA A 127 -6.00 15.22 0.68
C ALA A 127 -6.03 16.19 -0.50
N GLU A 128 -7.16 16.31 -1.22
CA GLU A 128 -7.35 17.31 -2.27
C GLU A 128 -7.32 18.74 -1.72
N GLU A 129 -8.07 19.00 -0.64
CA GLU A 129 -8.10 20.30 0.04
C GLU A 129 -6.70 20.72 0.52
N ASN A 130 -5.95 19.77 1.08
CA ASN A 130 -4.66 20.05 1.72
C ASN A 130 -3.45 19.71 0.84
N VAL A 131 -3.65 19.44 -0.46
CA VAL A 131 -2.62 18.88 -1.36
C VAL A 131 -1.32 19.70 -1.35
N LYS A 132 -1.44 21.03 -1.37
CA LYS A 132 -0.28 21.94 -1.40
C LYS A 132 0.57 21.84 -0.15
N THR A 133 -0.06 21.61 1.00
CA THR A 133 0.66 21.47 2.25
C THR A 133 1.22 20.06 2.39
N LEU A 134 0.43 19.04 2.07
CA LEU A 134 0.80 17.63 2.21
C LEU A 134 1.96 17.23 1.30
N GLN A 135 1.95 17.69 0.05
CA GLN A 135 3.01 17.34 -0.90
C GLN A 135 4.39 17.85 -0.45
N GLU A 136 4.44 19.02 0.21
CA GLU A 136 5.69 19.70 0.61
C GLU A 136 6.14 19.36 2.04
N ARG A 137 5.26 18.81 2.88
CA ARG A 137 5.50 18.67 4.34
C ARG A 137 5.40 17.26 4.89
N SER A 138 4.69 16.35 4.22
CA SER A 138 4.45 15.02 4.77
C SER A 138 5.66 14.11 4.63
N ILE A 139 6.15 13.59 5.75
CA ILE A 139 7.16 12.52 5.77
C ILE A 139 6.52 11.21 5.32
N ALA A 140 5.43 10.83 5.99
CA ALA A 140 4.82 9.53 5.78
C ALA A 140 3.34 9.49 6.20
N TYR A 141 2.61 8.53 5.64
CA TYR A 141 1.25 8.16 6.03
C TYR A 141 1.20 6.69 6.46
N ILE A 142 0.78 6.43 7.70
CA ILE A 142 0.56 5.09 8.24
C ILE A 142 -0.94 4.83 8.32
N ASN A 143 -1.42 3.79 7.63
CA ASN A 143 -2.84 3.46 7.59
C ASN A 143 -3.27 2.61 8.80
N SER A 144 -4.44 2.92 9.36
CA SER A 144 -5.03 2.27 10.54
C SER A 144 -6.48 1.81 10.36
N ASP A 145 -6.79 1.27 9.18
CA ASP A 145 -7.92 0.37 8.92
C ASP A 145 -7.77 -0.95 9.74
N SER A 146 -8.65 -1.94 9.54
CA SER A 146 -8.65 -3.32 9.99
C SER A 146 -7.30 -3.81 10.53
N SER A 147 -7.29 -4.15 11.82
CA SER A 147 -6.10 -4.66 12.50
C SER A 147 -6.03 -6.19 12.49
N ILE A 148 -7.15 -6.88 12.27
CA ILE A 148 -7.27 -8.34 12.39
C ILE A 148 -8.18 -8.97 11.31
N GLU A 149 -7.60 -9.44 10.21
CA GLU A 149 -8.32 -10.15 9.13
C GLU A 149 -8.14 -11.68 9.17
N GLY A 150 -7.38 -12.15 10.16
CA GLY A 150 -7.08 -13.56 10.40
C GLY A 150 -5.96 -13.68 11.43
N ASN A 151 -5.81 -14.83 12.06
CA ASN A 151 -5.02 -14.98 13.27
C ASN A 151 -3.69 -15.73 13.07
N TYR A 152 -3.20 -15.83 11.82
CA TYR A 152 -2.02 -16.64 11.51
C TYR A 152 -0.71 -15.88 11.74
N THR A 153 -0.52 -14.72 11.08
CA THR A 153 0.72 -13.94 11.16
C THR A 153 0.52 -12.49 10.74
N LEU A 154 1.55 -11.67 10.91
CA LEU A 154 1.59 -10.28 10.46
C LEU A 154 1.60 -10.18 8.93
N ARG A 155 0.90 -9.17 8.40
CA ARG A 155 0.99 -8.70 7.02
C ARG A 155 1.39 -7.23 7.02
N VAL A 156 2.41 -6.91 6.25
CA VAL A 156 2.81 -5.53 5.98
C VAL A 156 2.77 -5.24 4.49
N ASP A 157 2.22 -4.08 4.15
CA ASP A 157 2.29 -3.52 2.80
C ASP A 157 2.83 -2.08 2.93
N CYS A 158 3.98 -1.75 2.33
CA CYS A 158 4.57 -0.41 2.41
C CYS A 158 5.53 -0.11 1.26
N THR A 159 5.94 1.15 1.13
CA THR A 159 7.03 1.55 0.22
C THR A 159 8.38 0.93 0.65
N PRO A 160 9.29 0.61 -0.29
CA PRO A 160 10.65 0.17 0.02
C PRO A 160 11.41 1.06 1.00
N LEU A 161 11.11 2.36 1.05
CA LEU A 161 11.72 3.29 2.00
C LEU A 161 11.53 2.87 3.46
N LEU A 162 10.44 2.16 3.78
CA LEU A 162 10.06 1.77 5.14
C LEU A 162 10.52 0.36 5.53
N TYR A 163 11.13 -0.43 4.64
CA TYR A 163 11.42 -1.84 4.90
C TYR A 163 12.33 -2.04 6.12
N GLN A 164 13.48 -1.36 6.18
CA GLN A 164 14.38 -1.47 7.34
C GLN A 164 13.73 -1.05 8.64
N LEU A 165 12.92 0.02 8.64
CA LEU A 165 12.24 0.48 9.84
C LEU A 165 11.25 -0.58 10.35
N VAL A 166 10.44 -1.15 9.45
CA VAL A 166 9.51 -2.24 9.79
C VAL A 166 10.27 -3.44 10.37
N TYR A 167 11.36 -3.87 9.71
CA TYR A 167 12.15 -5.01 10.18
C TYR A 167 12.85 -4.74 11.51
N LYS A 168 13.33 -3.51 11.76
CA LYS A 168 13.89 -3.11 13.05
C LYS A 168 12.83 -3.20 14.14
N LEU A 169 11.71 -2.51 13.96
CA LEU A 169 10.66 -2.41 14.98
C LEU A 169 10.02 -3.76 15.32
N THR A 170 9.80 -4.62 14.32
CA THR A 170 9.23 -5.95 14.57
C THR A 170 10.18 -6.88 15.34
N LYS A 171 11.50 -6.62 15.35
CA LYS A 171 12.45 -7.36 16.20
C LYS A 171 12.37 -6.93 17.68
N GLU A 172 11.87 -5.74 17.95
CA GLU A 172 11.75 -5.16 19.29
C GLU A 172 10.37 -5.40 19.93
N ILE A 173 9.39 -5.86 19.14
CA ILE A 173 8.04 -6.20 19.60
C ILE A 173 7.96 -7.70 19.87
N SER A 174 7.39 -8.09 21.02
CA SER A 174 7.14 -9.50 21.34
C SER A 174 6.06 -10.09 20.42
N SER A 175 6.27 -11.33 19.97
CA SER A 175 5.28 -12.06 19.17
C SER A 175 4.04 -12.39 20.02
N PRO A 176 2.82 -12.14 19.53
CA PRO A 176 1.58 -12.58 20.16
C PRO A 176 1.15 -13.99 19.71
N ASP A 177 1.96 -14.66 18.89
CA ASP A 177 1.63 -15.96 18.30
C ASP A 177 1.92 -17.09 19.28
N ASP A 178 1.00 -18.05 19.38
CA ASP A 178 1.16 -19.23 20.22
C ASP A 178 2.39 -20.04 19.78
N GLY A 179 3.23 -20.46 20.74
CA GLY A 179 4.51 -21.11 20.48
C GLY A 179 5.69 -20.16 20.24
N PHE A 180 5.47 -18.85 20.31
CA PHE A 180 6.48 -17.80 20.13
C PHE A 180 6.59 -16.87 21.35
N GLU A 181 6.29 -17.35 22.57
CA GLU A 181 6.15 -16.51 23.77
C GLU A 181 7.43 -15.76 24.17
N SER A 182 8.61 -16.28 23.80
CA SER A 182 9.93 -15.67 24.05
C SER A 182 10.58 -15.09 22.79
N LYS A 183 9.80 -14.92 21.72
CA LYS A 183 10.28 -14.54 20.39
C LYS A 183 9.76 -13.17 19.98
N SER A 184 10.48 -12.52 19.08
CA SER A 184 10.06 -11.28 18.45
C SER A 184 8.97 -11.52 17.40
N LEU A 185 8.17 -10.49 17.13
CA LEU A 185 7.19 -10.47 16.04
C LEU A 185 7.86 -10.69 14.68
N TYR A 186 9.11 -10.24 14.52
CA TYR A 186 9.91 -10.53 13.31
C TYR A 186 10.19 -12.02 13.14
N GLU A 187 10.54 -12.74 14.22
CA GLU A 187 10.84 -14.18 14.15
C GLU A 187 9.60 -14.98 13.75
N SER A 188 8.45 -14.74 14.38
CA SER A 188 7.20 -15.44 14.03
C SER A 188 6.72 -15.08 12.62
N TRP A 189 6.83 -13.81 12.23
CA TRP A 189 6.48 -13.36 10.88
C TRP A 189 7.37 -13.96 9.80
N LEU A 190 8.69 -13.97 10.00
CA LEU A 190 9.66 -14.57 9.07
C LEU A 190 9.38 -16.06 8.86
N GLU A 191 9.13 -16.79 9.94
CA GLU A 191 8.88 -18.24 9.86
C GLU A 191 7.58 -18.54 9.08
N LYS A 192 6.54 -17.73 9.30
CA LYS A 192 5.20 -17.97 8.76
C LYS A 192 5.00 -17.44 7.33
N ASP A 193 5.60 -16.31 6.98
CA ASP A 193 5.50 -15.71 5.64
C ASP A 193 6.85 -15.14 5.13
N PRO A 194 7.82 -16.01 4.79
CA PRO A 194 9.07 -15.57 4.21
C PRO A 194 8.86 -14.95 2.82
N SER A 195 9.65 -13.92 2.51
CA SER A 195 9.63 -13.26 1.21
C SER A 195 10.07 -14.23 0.10
N SER A 196 9.40 -14.17 -1.04
CA SER A 196 9.77 -14.95 -2.22
C SER A 196 11.03 -14.42 -2.92
N GLU A 197 11.39 -13.16 -2.70
CA GLU A 197 12.60 -12.55 -3.28
C GLU A 197 13.84 -12.83 -2.44
N ASN A 198 13.67 -12.94 -1.11
CA ASN A 198 14.73 -13.32 -0.19
C ASN A 198 14.15 -14.00 1.06
N ILE A 199 14.33 -15.31 1.16
CA ILE A 199 13.73 -16.12 2.22
C ILE A 199 14.20 -15.77 3.64
N ASN A 200 15.29 -15.00 3.78
CA ASN A 200 15.82 -14.57 5.08
C ASN A 200 15.10 -13.33 5.65
N PHE A 201 14.16 -12.75 4.89
CA PHE A 201 13.35 -11.62 5.30
C PHE A 201 11.85 -11.94 5.22
N PRO A 202 11.03 -11.42 6.14
CA PRO A 202 9.58 -11.52 6.02
C PRO A 202 9.07 -10.81 4.77
N ARG A 203 7.97 -11.31 4.22
CA ARG A 203 7.31 -10.73 3.04
C ARG A 203 6.67 -9.40 3.35
N ILE A 204 7.15 -8.34 2.71
CA ILE A 204 6.43 -7.06 2.59
C ILE A 204 5.81 -6.98 1.19
N ASN A 205 4.52 -6.67 1.09
CA ASN A 205 3.86 -6.52 -0.22
C ASN A 205 3.86 -5.04 -0.68
N LYS A 206 3.63 -4.85 -1.97
CA LYS A 206 3.44 -3.52 -2.58
C LYS A 206 2.11 -2.91 -2.15
N LEU A 207 2.07 -1.57 -2.09
CA LEU A 207 0.82 -0.83 -1.93
C LEU A 207 0.09 -0.67 -3.28
N GLY A 208 -1.19 -1.00 -3.29
CA GLY A 208 -2.11 -0.79 -4.41
C GLY A 208 -3.18 0.25 -4.06
N SER A 209 -4.45 -0.16 -4.09
CA SER A 209 -5.62 0.57 -3.61
C SER A 209 -6.22 -0.12 -2.37
N GLY A 210 -7.44 0.24 -1.99
CA GLY A 210 -8.29 -0.49 -1.06
C GLY A 210 -8.11 -0.09 0.40
N SER A 211 -7.65 1.15 0.65
CA SER A 211 -7.87 1.89 1.89
C SER A 211 -7.40 3.35 1.71
N ASP A 212 -7.57 4.18 2.74
CA ASP A 212 -7.34 5.63 2.74
C ASP A 212 -5.93 6.09 2.34
N PHE A 213 -4.92 5.22 2.39
CA PHE A 213 -3.57 5.55 1.93
C PHE A 213 -3.48 5.85 0.42
N GLU A 214 -4.50 5.49 -0.38
CA GLU A 214 -4.46 5.58 -1.84
C GLU A 214 -4.13 7.00 -2.33
N ALA A 215 -4.84 8.02 -1.85
CA ALA A 215 -4.60 9.40 -2.26
C ALA A 215 -3.20 9.88 -1.83
N TYR A 216 -2.76 9.53 -0.62
CA TYR A 216 -1.46 9.91 -0.09
C TYR A 216 -0.33 9.30 -0.92
N PHE A 217 -0.41 8.02 -1.24
CA PHE A 217 0.64 7.30 -1.93
C PHE A 217 0.58 7.47 -3.45
N GLN A 218 -0.54 7.08 -4.07
CA GLN A 218 -0.64 6.95 -5.53
C GLN A 218 -0.76 8.30 -6.24
N ARG A 219 -1.28 9.32 -5.56
CA ARG A 219 -1.54 10.65 -6.14
C ARG A 219 -0.57 11.71 -5.65
N LEU A 220 -0.25 11.70 -4.35
CA LEU A 220 0.60 12.71 -3.72
C LEU A 220 2.06 12.25 -3.55
N GLY A 221 2.38 10.96 -3.68
CA GLY A 221 3.74 10.44 -3.54
C GLY A 221 4.27 10.46 -2.11
N ILE A 222 3.40 10.36 -1.10
CA ILE A 222 3.76 10.31 0.31
C ILE A 222 4.12 8.87 0.69
N ALA A 223 5.32 8.66 1.22
CA ALA A 223 5.78 7.35 1.69
C ALA A 223 4.73 6.76 2.64
N SER A 224 4.22 5.58 2.32
CA SER A 224 3.06 5.02 3.02
C SER A 224 3.28 3.58 3.45
N GLY A 225 2.55 3.16 4.49
CA GLY A 225 2.54 1.78 4.96
C GLY A 225 1.30 1.40 5.74
N ARG A 226 0.98 0.10 5.75
CA ARG A 226 -0.05 -0.52 6.59
C ARG A 226 0.45 -1.83 7.17
N ALA A 227 -0.02 -2.16 8.37
CA ALA A 227 0.26 -3.43 9.02
C ALA A 227 -1.00 -3.98 9.69
N ARG A 228 -1.23 -5.29 9.59
CA ARG A 228 -2.39 -5.99 10.17
C ARG A 228 -2.08 -7.47 10.39
N TYR A 229 -2.87 -8.17 11.19
CA TYR A 229 -2.83 -9.63 11.25
C TYR A 229 -3.69 -10.25 10.14
N THR A 230 -3.22 -11.36 9.56
CA THR A 230 -3.86 -12.02 8.41
C THR A 230 -3.90 -13.54 8.59
N LYS A 231 -4.71 -14.18 7.74
CA LYS A 231 -4.82 -15.63 7.54
C LYS A 231 -3.61 -16.27 6.84
N ASN A 232 -3.52 -17.60 6.87
CA ASN A 232 -2.49 -18.36 6.17
C ASN A 232 -2.86 -18.55 4.68
N ARG A 233 -2.22 -17.79 3.78
CA ARG A 233 -2.49 -17.84 2.33
C ARG A 233 -2.20 -19.22 1.68
N LYS A 234 -1.42 -20.08 2.34
CA LYS A 234 -1.10 -21.42 1.82
C LYS A 234 -2.28 -22.37 2.00
N THR A 235 -2.96 -22.32 3.14
CA THR A 235 -4.07 -23.22 3.51
C THR A 235 -5.44 -22.60 3.27
N GLU A 236 -5.57 -21.28 3.40
CA GLU A 236 -6.83 -20.56 3.34
C GLU A 236 -6.94 -19.79 2.03
N LYS A 237 -7.69 -20.33 1.07
CA LYS A 237 -7.81 -19.80 -0.29
C LYS A 237 -8.96 -18.82 -0.53
N TYR A 238 -9.85 -18.62 0.45
CA TYR A 238 -10.92 -17.63 0.36
C TYR A 238 -10.36 -16.20 0.22
N SER A 239 -11.10 -15.27 -0.37
CA SER A 239 -10.70 -13.85 -0.39
C SER A 239 -11.11 -13.15 0.91
N SER A 240 -10.43 -12.05 1.27
CA SER A 240 -10.69 -11.27 2.50
C SER A 240 -10.82 -12.20 3.73
N TYR A 241 -11.95 -12.12 4.42
CA TYR A 241 -12.41 -13.01 5.48
C TYR A 241 -13.92 -13.30 5.30
N PRO A 242 -14.46 -14.42 5.81
CA PRO A 242 -15.76 -14.95 5.37
C PRO A 242 -16.98 -14.04 5.58
N VAL A 243 -16.94 -13.15 6.58
CA VAL A 243 -18.07 -12.26 6.93
C VAL A 243 -17.88 -10.83 6.47
N TYR A 244 -16.90 -10.56 5.61
CA TYR A 244 -16.58 -9.24 5.06
C TYR A 244 -17.82 -8.49 4.55
N HIS A 245 -18.04 -7.27 5.04
CA HIS A 245 -19.15 -6.38 4.65
C HIS A 245 -20.55 -6.97 4.90
N THR A 246 -20.68 -7.86 5.89
CA THR A 246 -21.97 -8.45 6.29
C THR A 246 -22.41 -7.98 7.68
N ILE A 247 -23.66 -8.25 8.02
CA ILE A 247 -24.21 -8.03 9.37
C ILE A 247 -23.51 -8.84 10.48
N TYR A 248 -22.72 -9.86 10.11
CA TYR A 248 -22.05 -10.76 11.05
C TYR A 248 -20.67 -10.26 11.49
N GLU A 249 -20.22 -9.10 11.01
CA GLU A 249 -19.03 -8.42 11.55
C GLU A 249 -19.31 -7.76 12.90
N THR A 250 -19.52 -8.58 13.93
CA THR A 250 -19.85 -8.11 15.28
C THR A 250 -18.64 -8.16 16.22
N PHE A 251 -18.75 -7.48 17.36
CA PHE A 251 -17.70 -7.53 18.40
C PHE A 251 -17.45 -8.97 18.87
N GLU A 252 -18.51 -9.74 19.09
CA GLU A 252 -18.45 -11.13 19.53
C GLU A 252 -17.74 -12.01 18.51
N LEU A 253 -17.80 -11.70 17.21
CA LEU A 253 -17.02 -12.40 16.20
C LEU A 253 -15.52 -12.25 16.50
N VAL A 254 -15.07 -11.01 16.71
CA VAL A 254 -13.66 -10.69 16.95
C VAL A 254 -13.19 -11.30 18.26
N GLU A 255 -13.95 -11.06 19.34
CA GLU A 255 -13.63 -11.54 20.68
C GLU A 255 -13.63 -13.07 20.77
N ASN A 256 -14.55 -13.78 20.10
CA ASN A 256 -14.64 -15.24 20.28
C ASN A 256 -13.81 -16.03 19.26
N PHE A 257 -13.57 -15.52 18.05
CA PHE A 257 -12.99 -16.31 16.96
C PHE A 257 -11.68 -15.78 16.39
N TYR A 258 -11.42 -14.47 16.45
CA TYR A 258 -10.23 -13.88 15.83
C TYR A 258 -9.10 -13.64 16.83
N ASP A 259 -9.39 -12.92 17.91
CA ASP A 259 -8.37 -12.57 18.90
C ASP A 259 -8.95 -12.43 20.33
N PRO A 260 -9.33 -13.53 20.99
CA PRO A 260 -9.94 -13.51 22.34
C PRO A 260 -9.08 -12.87 23.42
N THR A 261 -7.76 -12.78 23.21
CA THR A 261 -6.83 -12.18 24.15
C THR A 261 -6.43 -10.76 23.78
N PHE A 262 -6.88 -10.27 22.62
CA PHE A 262 -6.49 -8.98 22.02
C PHE A 262 -4.97 -8.78 21.82
N LYS A 263 -4.16 -9.83 21.98
CA LYS A 263 -2.69 -9.75 21.87
C LYS A 263 -2.24 -9.48 20.44
N LYS A 264 -2.94 -10.02 19.45
CA LYS A 264 -2.60 -9.81 18.03
C LYS A 264 -2.90 -8.36 17.64
N GLN A 265 -4.07 -7.85 18.02
CA GLN A 265 -4.42 -6.44 17.84
C GLN A 265 -3.48 -5.50 18.61
N LEU A 266 -3.06 -5.85 19.83
CA LEU A 266 -2.06 -5.09 20.60
C LEU A 266 -0.72 -5.02 19.87
N SER A 267 -0.23 -6.12 19.28
CA SER A 267 1.03 -6.12 18.52
C SER A 267 0.97 -5.21 17.29
N VAL A 268 -0.20 -5.15 16.62
CA VAL A 268 -0.44 -4.23 15.50
C VAL A 268 -0.46 -2.79 15.99
N ALA A 269 -1.07 -2.51 17.14
CA ALA A 269 -1.05 -1.19 17.76
C ALA A 269 0.38 -0.75 18.10
N GLN A 270 1.18 -1.63 18.69
CA GLN A 270 2.59 -1.37 19.00
C GLN A 270 3.40 -1.07 17.74
N LEU A 271 3.24 -1.86 16.68
CA LEU A 271 3.96 -1.63 15.42
C LEU A 271 3.54 -0.31 14.74
N ARG A 272 2.23 -0.04 14.63
CA ARG A 272 1.72 1.22 14.07
C ARG A 272 2.20 2.43 14.88
N ALA A 273 2.14 2.35 16.22
CA ALA A 273 2.64 3.41 17.11
C ALA A 273 4.15 3.64 16.96
N ALA A 274 4.94 2.57 16.95
CA ALA A 274 6.39 2.64 16.85
C ALA A 274 6.84 3.20 15.49
N LEU A 275 6.14 2.85 14.40
CA LEU A 275 6.36 3.46 13.08
C LEU A 275 6.16 4.97 13.15
N VAL A 276 5.01 5.40 13.68
CA VAL A 276 4.70 6.84 13.82
C VAL A 276 5.71 7.55 14.71
N TYR A 277 6.10 6.92 15.82
CA TYR A 277 7.08 7.46 16.76
C TYR A 277 8.45 7.67 16.11
N GLU A 278 9.03 6.64 15.50
CA GLU A 278 10.36 6.75 14.87
C GLU A 278 10.35 7.77 13.73
N LEU A 279 9.31 7.77 12.88
CA LEU A 279 9.19 8.73 11.79
C LEU A 279 9.05 10.18 12.31
N ALA A 280 8.35 10.37 13.43
CA ALA A 280 8.09 11.68 13.99
C ALA A 280 9.22 12.22 14.86
N ASP A 281 10.03 11.35 15.47
CA ASP A 281 10.98 11.75 16.52
C ASP A 281 12.46 11.50 16.19
N SER A 282 12.79 10.60 15.25
CA SER A 282 14.18 10.40 14.83
C SER A 282 14.75 11.66 14.16
N GLU A 283 15.97 12.05 14.53
CA GLU A 283 16.62 13.24 13.97
C GLU A 283 16.79 13.15 12.44
N ILE A 284 17.33 12.02 11.97
CA ILE A 284 17.33 11.64 10.55
C ILE A 284 16.10 10.78 10.27
N ILE A 285 15.37 11.07 9.20
CA ILE A 285 14.21 10.27 8.79
C ILE A 285 14.68 8.83 8.53
N PRO A 286 14.06 7.81 9.17
CA PRO A 286 14.54 6.42 9.13
C PRO A 286 14.15 5.69 7.82
N PHE A 287 14.39 6.31 6.67
CA PHE A 287 14.21 5.69 5.36
C PHE A 287 15.50 5.07 4.82
N ASN A 288 15.36 3.96 4.08
CA ASN A 288 16.47 3.34 3.37
C ASN A 288 16.23 3.33 1.86
N ILE A 289 16.93 4.22 1.16
CA ILE A 289 16.86 4.36 -0.31
C ILE A 289 17.48 3.16 -1.07
N GLU A 290 18.47 2.47 -0.50
CA GLU A 290 19.09 1.31 -1.16
C GLU A 290 18.11 0.15 -1.32
N ASP A 291 17.15 -0.01 -0.41
CA ASP A 291 16.07 -0.98 -0.54
C ASP A 291 15.14 -0.63 -1.70
N TYR A 292 14.94 0.67 -1.98
CA TYR A 292 14.22 1.08 -3.18
C TYR A 292 15.02 0.75 -4.45
N ALA A 293 16.34 0.96 -4.46
CA ALA A 293 17.17 0.57 -5.60
C ALA A 293 17.10 -0.94 -5.89
N LYS A 294 17.12 -1.78 -4.84
CA LYS A 294 16.92 -3.25 -4.96
C LYS A 294 15.54 -3.59 -5.52
N ALA A 295 14.49 -2.94 -5.00
CA ALA A 295 13.13 -3.14 -5.46
C ALA A 295 12.96 -2.76 -6.95
N LEU A 296 13.49 -1.61 -7.39
CA LEU A 296 13.46 -1.19 -8.79
C LEU A 296 14.16 -2.18 -9.72
N LYS A 297 15.30 -2.74 -9.29
CA LYS A 297 16.00 -3.80 -10.04
C LYS A 297 15.13 -5.04 -10.20
N ASN A 298 14.44 -5.47 -9.14
CA ASN A 298 13.53 -6.61 -9.20
C ASN A 298 12.37 -6.32 -10.15
N TYR A 299 11.72 -5.16 -10.04
CA TYR A 299 10.60 -4.77 -10.89
C TYR A 299 10.99 -4.64 -12.36
N ALA A 300 12.16 -4.05 -12.66
CA ALA A 300 12.66 -3.92 -14.03
C ALA A 300 12.94 -5.29 -14.65
N THR A 301 13.48 -6.22 -13.84
CA THR A 301 13.71 -7.61 -14.25
C THR A 301 12.38 -8.34 -14.49
N SER A 302 11.40 -8.17 -13.60
CA SER A 302 10.08 -8.79 -13.73
C SER A 302 9.32 -8.32 -14.98
N ILE A 303 9.27 -7.01 -15.23
CA ILE A 303 8.57 -6.46 -16.40
C ILE A 303 9.27 -6.83 -17.70
N TYR A 304 10.61 -6.85 -17.71
CA TYR A 304 11.38 -7.33 -18.85
C TYR A 304 11.12 -8.82 -19.11
N ASN A 305 11.13 -9.67 -18.07
CA ASN A 305 10.83 -11.09 -18.23
C ASN A 305 9.39 -11.32 -18.73
N LEU A 306 8.42 -10.51 -18.30
CA LEU A 306 7.06 -10.55 -18.84
C LEU A 306 7.04 -10.22 -20.35
N SER A 307 7.88 -9.30 -20.81
CA SER A 307 7.97 -8.91 -22.22
C SER A 307 8.58 -9.99 -23.12
N LYS A 308 9.36 -10.94 -22.57
CA LYS A 308 10.06 -11.98 -23.35
C LYS A 308 9.14 -12.92 -24.14
N LYS A 309 7.87 -13.05 -23.76
CA LYS A 309 6.88 -13.79 -24.56
C LYS A 309 6.66 -13.16 -25.95
N HIS A 310 7.06 -11.91 -26.15
CA HIS A 310 6.93 -11.15 -27.39
C HIS A 310 8.30 -10.73 -27.97
N ASP A 311 9.37 -11.49 -27.72
CA ASP A 311 10.76 -11.10 -28.05
C ASP A 311 10.99 -10.77 -29.54
N GLN A 312 10.28 -11.46 -30.45
CA GLN A 312 10.33 -11.13 -31.88
C GLN A 312 9.70 -9.77 -32.17
N GLN A 313 8.51 -9.51 -31.61
CA GLN A 313 7.81 -8.24 -31.79
C GLN A 313 8.57 -7.07 -31.17
N LEU A 314 9.26 -7.28 -30.03
CA LEU A 314 10.15 -6.26 -29.46
C LEU A 314 11.23 -5.84 -30.47
N ARG A 315 11.82 -6.80 -31.20
CA ARG A 315 12.81 -6.51 -32.25
C ARG A 315 12.18 -5.83 -33.46
N ASP A 316 11.06 -6.35 -33.95
CA ASP A 316 10.38 -5.84 -35.15
C ASP A 316 9.90 -4.39 -34.97
N HIS A 317 9.51 -4.01 -33.75
CA HIS A 317 9.05 -2.65 -33.41
C HIS A 317 10.13 -1.77 -32.75
N GLY A 318 11.36 -2.26 -32.62
CA GLY A 318 12.49 -1.53 -32.04
C GLY A 318 12.20 -1.04 -30.61
N VAL A 319 11.69 -1.94 -29.76
CA VAL A 319 11.42 -1.72 -28.34
C VAL A 319 12.63 -2.19 -27.54
N SER A 320 13.23 -1.30 -26.75
CA SER A 320 14.37 -1.63 -25.87
C SER A 320 14.10 -1.19 -24.44
N PHE A 321 14.54 -2.01 -23.49
CA PHE A 321 14.51 -1.73 -22.04
C PHE A 321 15.84 -1.15 -21.53
N ASP A 322 16.82 -0.90 -22.40
CA ASP A 322 18.16 -0.44 -21.99
C ASP A 322 18.10 0.89 -21.22
N SER A 323 17.21 1.80 -21.63
CA SER A 323 16.99 3.07 -20.93
C SER A 323 16.47 2.86 -19.51
N LEU A 324 15.55 1.92 -19.31
CA LEU A 324 15.02 1.58 -17.98
C LEU A 324 16.12 0.99 -17.10
N PHE A 325 16.87 0.00 -17.61
CA PHE A 325 17.96 -0.61 -16.84
C PHE A 325 19.10 0.39 -16.55
N SER A 326 19.41 1.30 -17.48
CA SER A 326 20.38 2.37 -17.26
C SER A 326 19.92 3.31 -16.15
N ALA A 327 18.65 3.75 -16.17
CA ALA A 327 18.10 4.61 -15.12
C ALA A 327 18.12 3.90 -13.75
N VAL A 328 17.74 2.61 -13.68
CA VAL A 328 17.80 1.82 -12.45
C VAL A 328 19.22 1.69 -11.91
N LYS A 329 20.22 1.49 -12.79
CA LYS A 329 21.63 1.47 -12.39
C LYS A 329 22.04 2.82 -11.79
N ASN A 330 21.76 3.92 -12.48
CA ASN A 330 22.10 5.26 -12.01
C ASN A 330 21.42 5.60 -10.69
N PHE A 331 20.17 5.18 -10.50
CA PHE A 331 19.47 5.30 -9.23
C PHE A 331 20.16 4.51 -8.12
N SER A 332 20.60 3.28 -8.39
CA SER A 332 21.35 2.48 -7.42
C SER A 332 22.67 3.14 -7.01
N ASP A 333 23.40 3.70 -7.98
CA ASP A 333 24.65 4.40 -7.72
C ASP A 333 24.41 5.68 -6.88
N ALA A 334 23.39 6.47 -7.24
CA ALA A 334 22.99 7.67 -6.51
C ALA A 334 22.50 7.37 -5.08
N ALA A 335 21.75 6.30 -4.88
CA ALA A 335 21.28 5.85 -3.57
C ALA A 335 22.44 5.47 -2.63
N SER A 336 23.40 4.69 -3.13
CA SER A 336 24.60 4.30 -2.40
C SER A 336 25.45 5.51 -2.00
N ASP A 337 25.64 6.43 -2.94
CA ASP A 337 26.39 7.67 -2.73
C ASP A 337 25.70 8.61 -1.73
N PHE A 338 24.37 8.74 -1.81
CA PHE A 338 23.58 9.48 -0.83
C PHE A 338 23.75 8.91 0.58
N HIS A 339 23.65 7.58 0.77
CA HIS A 339 23.84 6.97 2.10
C HIS A 339 25.27 7.13 2.62
N ARG A 340 26.27 7.18 1.74
CA ARG A 340 27.65 7.50 2.12
C ARG A 340 27.77 8.93 2.66
N ARG A 341 27.15 9.92 2.00
CA ARG A 341 27.08 11.31 2.50
C ARG A 341 26.26 11.43 3.78
N LEU A 342 25.12 10.74 3.86
CA LEU A 342 24.25 10.75 5.04
C LEU A 342 24.99 10.31 6.30
N ARG A 343 25.86 9.31 6.22
CA ARG A 343 26.70 8.87 7.35
C ARG A 343 27.75 9.90 7.80
N GLN A 344 28.05 10.88 6.97
CA GLN A 344 29.05 11.92 7.23
C GLN A 344 28.43 13.27 7.62
N VAL A 345 27.09 13.38 7.65
CA VAL A 345 26.41 14.62 8.01
C VAL A 345 26.73 15.02 9.45
N ASP A 346 27.07 16.28 9.68
CA ASP A 346 27.23 16.82 11.02
C ASP A 346 25.84 17.03 11.65
N LEU A 347 25.50 16.18 12.62
CA LEU A 347 24.22 16.24 13.33
C LEU A 347 24.06 17.52 14.16
N ASN A 348 25.16 18.21 14.49
CA ASN A 348 25.10 19.50 15.19
C ASN A 348 24.75 20.67 14.26
N ASN A 349 24.78 20.45 12.93
CA ASN A 349 24.36 21.44 11.95
C ASN A 349 22.90 21.15 11.52
N PRO A 350 21.90 21.86 12.09
CA PRO A 350 20.49 21.59 11.83
C PRO A 350 20.10 21.81 10.36
N ILE A 351 20.80 22.69 9.64
CA ILE A 351 20.54 22.95 8.21
C ILE A 351 21.04 21.78 7.36
N ALA A 352 22.23 21.26 7.65
CA ALA A 352 22.77 20.09 6.95
C ALA A 352 21.86 18.86 7.14
N VAL A 353 21.42 18.62 8.39
CA VAL A 353 20.44 17.57 8.72
C VAL A 353 19.12 17.78 7.96
N ARG A 354 18.62 19.02 7.92
CA ARG A 354 17.36 19.33 7.23
C ARG A 354 17.44 19.11 5.73
N ILE A 355 18.55 19.50 5.07
CA ILE A 355 18.76 19.27 3.63
C ILE A 355 18.72 17.76 3.33
N MET A 356 19.42 16.94 4.12
CA MET A 356 19.42 15.49 3.96
C MET A 356 18.02 14.88 4.20
N ASN A 357 17.30 15.36 5.21
CA ASN A 357 15.92 14.94 5.48
C ASN A 357 14.95 15.33 4.37
N ASP A 358 15.13 16.49 3.74
CA ASP A 358 14.28 16.90 2.62
C ASP A 358 14.52 16.02 1.39
N GLN A 359 15.76 15.59 1.12
CA GLN A 359 16.04 14.59 0.08
C GLN A 359 15.37 13.23 0.39
N LEU A 360 15.41 12.77 1.65
CA LEU A 360 14.74 11.54 2.09
C LEU A 360 13.21 11.64 1.94
N MET A 361 12.61 12.75 2.39
CA MET A 361 11.16 12.99 2.35
C MET A 361 10.64 13.10 0.90
N LEU A 362 11.35 13.85 0.05
CA LEU A 362 10.89 14.19 -1.29
C LEU A 362 11.18 13.10 -2.33
N LEU A 363 12.02 12.11 -2.00
CA LEU A 363 12.32 11.03 -2.92
C LEU A 363 11.06 10.31 -3.44
N GLU A 364 10.11 9.98 -2.55
CA GLU A 364 8.86 9.32 -2.97
C GLU A 364 8.02 10.21 -3.92
N ARG A 365 8.12 11.55 -3.77
CA ARG A 365 7.47 12.51 -4.68
C ARG A 365 8.06 12.49 -6.07
N ALA A 366 9.34 12.16 -6.20
CA ALA A 366 10.04 12.14 -7.48
C ALA A 366 9.49 11.05 -8.43
N PHE A 367 8.71 10.10 -7.91
CA PHE A 367 8.04 9.07 -8.72
C PHE A 367 6.63 9.44 -9.20
N ILE A 368 6.19 10.67 -8.96
CA ILE A 368 4.85 11.16 -9.34
C ILE A 368 4.92 11.89 -10.68
N ASP A 369 4.22 11.36 -11.68
CA ASP A 369 3.98 12.04 -12.95
C ASP A 369 2.68 12.86 -12.87
N PRO A 370 2.71 14.19 -13.04
CA PRO A 370 1.53 15.04 -12.95
C PRO A 370 0.45 14.72 -14.00
N LEU A 371 0.82 14.09 -15.12
CA LEU A 371 -0.13 13.68 -16.17
C LEU A 371 -0.96 12.45 -15.75
N GLY A 372 -0.45 11.65 -14.82
CA GLY A 372 -1.06 10.40 -14.41
C GLY A 372 -0.95 9.29 -15.46
N LEU A 373 -1.46 8.11 -15.10
CA LEU A 373 -1.52 6.96 -16.00
C LEU A 373 -2.62 7.13 -17.06
N PRO A 374 -2.51 6.47 -18.23
CA PRO A 374 -3.51 6.53 -19.28
C PRO A 374 -4.92 6.23 -18.77
N GLY A 375 -5.87 7.13 -19.06
CA GLY A 375 -7.27 7.02 -18.62
C GLY A 375 -7.50 7.18 -17.11
N ARG A 376 -6.45 7.41 -16.31
CA ARG A 376 -6.50 7.39 -14.83
C ARG A 376 -5.65 8.52 -14.22
N ARG A 377 -6.07 9.77 -14.45
CA ARG A 377 -5.37 11.02 -14.04
C ARG A 377 -4.98 11.15 -12.56
N PHE A 378 -5.62 10.37 -11.67
CA PHE A 378 -5.38 10.41 -10.23
C PHE A 378 -4.36 9.37 -9.76
N TYR A 379 -4.06 8.36 -10.57
CA TYR A 379 -2.93 7.46 -10.33
C TYR A 379 -1.71 8.03 -11.05
N ARG A 380 -0.78 8.56 -10.27
CA ARG A 380 0.37 9.32 -10.76
C ARG A 380 1.70 8.68 -10.45
N HIS A 381 1.72 7.75 -9.51
CA HIS A 381 2.93 7.04 -9.15
C HIS A 381 3.34 6.10 -10.30
N ILE A 382 4.55 6.32 -10.84
CA ILE A 382 5.04 5.60 -12.02
C ILE A 382 5.57 4.21 -11.69
N ILE A 383 6.05 4.02 -10.46
CA ILE A 383 6.56 2.73 -9.98
C ILE A 383 5.43 1.82 -9.51
N PHE A 384 4.43 2.36 -8.81
CA PHE A 384 3.34 1.59 -8.23
C PHE A 384 2.01 2.16 -8.68
N ALA A 385 1.05 1.32 -9.04
CA ALA A 385 -0.36 1.70 -9.06
C ALA A 385 -1.25 0.46 -8.97
N PRO A 386 -2.54 0.63 -8.63
CA PRO A 386 -3.54 -0.39 -8.86
C PRO A 386 -3.53 -0.85 -10.33
N SER A 387 -3.52 -2.17 -10.58
CA SER A 387 -3.68 -2.68 -11.96
C SER A 387 -4.97 -2.15 -12.58
N SER A 388 -4.97 -1.87 -13.90
CA SER A 388 -6.24 -1.60 -14.61
C SER A 388 -7.20 -2.81 -14.58
N HIS A 389 -6.69 -4.00 -14.29
CA HIS A 389 -7.43 -5.26 -14.31
C HIS A 389 -7.73 -5.82 -12.91
N ASN A 390 -7.04 -5.33 -11.87
CA ASN A 390 -7.29 -5.67 -10.47
C ASN A 390 -6.83 -4.54 -9.53
N LYS A 391 -7.79 -3.74 -9.04
CA LYS A 391 -7.47 -2.57 -8.20
C LYS A 391 -6.81 -2.92 -6.85
N TYR A 392 -7.05 -4.12 -6.32
CA TYR A 392 -6.56 -4.51 -5.00
C TYR A 392 -5.09 -4.97 -5.01
N ALA A 393 -4.56 -5.35 -6.18
CA ALA A 393 -3.16 -5.70 -6.35
C ALA A 393 -2.35 -4.45 -6.77
N GLY A 394 -1.30 -4.14 -6.02
CA GLY A 394 -0.30 -3.15 -6.46
C GLY A 394 0.59 -3.76 -7.54
N GLU A 395 0.52 -3.23 -8.76
CA GLU A 395 1.40 -3.60 -9.84
C GLU A 395 2.60 -2.65 -9.91
N SER A 396 3.76 -3.20 -10.28
CA SER A 396 4.97 -2.42 -10.51
C SER A 396 5.11 -2.06 -11.99
N PHE A 397 5.52 -0.82 -12.29
CA PHE A 397 5.53 -0.27 -13.65
C PHE A 397 4.19 -0.41 -14.39
N PRO A 398 3.07 0.05 -13.79
CA PRO A 398 1.71 -0.14 -14.30
C PRO A 398 1.53 0.36 -15.74
N GLY A 399 2.15 1.48 -16.11
CA GLY A 399 2.06 1.99 -17.49
C GLY A 399 2.66 1.03 -18.53
N ILE A 400 3.78 0.36 -18.20
CA ILE A 400 4.40 -0.63 -19.08
C ILE A 400 3.57 -1.92 -19.07
N TYR A 401 3.14 -2.37 -17.89
CA TYR A 401 2.32 -3.57 -17.72
C TYR A 401 1.02 -3.48 -18.53
N ASP A 402 0.25 -2.41 -18.35
CA ASP A 402 -1.05 -2.22 -19.00
C ASP A 402 -0.90 -2.04 -20.51
N ALA A 403 0.18 -1.39 -20.98
CA ALA A 403 0.47 -1.26 -22.41
C ALA A 403 0.79 -2.62 -23.08
N MET A 404 1.40 -3.55 -22.33
CA MET A 404 1.68 -4.92 -22.80
C MET A 404 0.52 -5.90 -22.52
N PHE A 405 -0.47 -5.52 -21.71
CA PHE A 405 -1.59 -6.38 -21.38
C PHE A 405 -2.43 -6.64 -22.63
N ASP A 406 -2.61 -7.93 -22.94
CA ASP A 406 -3.39 -8.39 -24.09
C ASP A 406 -2.95 -7.77 -25.43
N ILE A 407 -1.66 -7.48 -25.57
CA ILE A 407 -1.11 -6.75 -26.73
C ILE A 407 -1.28 -7.50 -28.06
N GLU A 408 -1.38 -8.83 -28.03
CA GLU A 408 -1.56 -9.68 -29.21
C GLU A 408 -2.94 -9.50 -29.86
N ASN A 409 -3.94 -9.07 -29.08
CA ASN A 409 -5.32 -8.89 -29.53
C ASN A 409 -5.64 -7.42 -29.86
N LYS A 410 -4.64 -6.55 -29.98
CA LYS A 410 -4.83 -5.14 -30.33
C LYS A 410 -5.02 -4.98 -31.84
N ASP A 411 -6.05 -4.22 -32.23
CA ASP A 411 -6.40 -3.95 -33.63
C ASP A 411 -5.27 -3.28 -34.44
N ASP A 412 -4.48 -2.40 -33.80
CA ASP A 412 -3.30 -1.77 -34.39
C ASP A 412 -2.03 -2.12 -33.59
N PRO A 413 -1.26 -3.13 -34.04
CA PRO A 413 -0.01 -3.52 -33.39
C PRO A 413 1.05 -2.42 -33.35
N ARG A 414 1.14 -1.55 -34.37
CA ARG A 414 2.17 -0.49 -34.40
C ARG A 414 1.90 0.56 -33.33
N SER A 415 0.64 0.99 -33.22
CA SER A 415 0.24 1.92 -32.15
C SER A 415 0.43 1.29 -30.77
N ALA A 416 0.09 0.01 -30.60
CA ALA A 416 0.24 -0.67 -29.31
C ALA A 416 1.70 -0.73 -28.84
N TRP A 417 2.64 -1.11 -29.71
CA TRP A 417 4.07 -1.13 -29.38
C TRP A 417 4.67 0.27 -29.20
N THR A 418 4.11 1.28 -29.86
CA THR A 418 4.50 2.68 -29.63
C THR A 418 4.15 3.12 -28.20
N GLU A 419 2.99 2.70 -27.68
CA GLU A 419 2.59 2.99 -26.30
C GLU A 419 3.50 2.29 -25.27
N VAL A 420 3.92 1.04 -25.55
CA VAL A 420 4.92 0.35 -24.72
C VAL A 420 6.23 1.14 -24.67
N LYS A 421 6.76 1.60 -25.82
CA LYS A 421 7.99 2.41 -25.89
C LYS A 421 7.88 3.70 -25.08
N LYS A 422 6.74 4.39 -25.21
CA LYS A 422 6.45 5.61 -24.46
C LYS A 422 6.48 5.36 -22.95
N HIS A 423 5.87 4.30 -22.46
CA HIS A 423 5.85 4.00 -21.03
C HIS A 423 7.20 3.51 -20.49
N ILE A 424 7.98 2.77 -21.28
CA ILE A 424 9.37 2.46 -20.93
C ILE A 424 10.18 3.75 -20.78
N SER A 425 10.06 4.67 -21.74
CA SER A 425 10.74 5.97 -21.70
C SER A 425 10.30 6.82 -20.52
N THR A 426 9.00 6.83 -20.19
CA THR A 426 8.45 7.56 -19.04
C THR A 426 9.00 7.00 -17.72
N ALA A 427 9.02 5.68 -17.57
CA ALA A 427 9.57 5.02 -16.39
C ALA A 427 11.08 5.28 -16.24
N ALA A 428 11.85 5.17 -17.33
CA ALA A 428 13.28 5.47 -17.34
C ALA A 428 13.56 6.93 -16.95
N PHE A 429 12.83 7.88 -17.55
CA PHE A 429 12.94 9.30 -17.21
C PHE A 429 12.63 9.55 -15.73
N THR A 430 11.54 8.98 -15.22
CA THR A 430 11.10 9.20 -13.84
C THR A 430 12.12 8.65 -12.84
N ILE A 431 12.65 7.45 -13.06
CA ILE A 431 13.70 6.87 -12.21
C ILE A 431 14.98 7.71 -12.27
N GLN A 432 15.37 8.18 -13.45
CA GLN A 432 16.55 9.02 -13.62
C GLN A 432 16.39 10.38 -12.94
N ALA A 433 15.20 10.99 -13.02
CA ALA A 433 14.88 12.23 -12.32
C ALA A 433 14.91 12.02 -10.79
N ALA A 434 14.35 10.93 -10.28
CA ALA A 434 14.43 10.54 -8.88
C ALA A 434 15.87 10.28 -8.41
N ALA A 435 16.74 9.72 -9.26
CA ALA A 435 18.16 9.62 -8.95
C ALA A 435 18.81 11.01 -8.82
N GLY A 436 18.41 11.95 -9.68
CA GLY A 436 18.86 13.34 -9.65
C GLY A 436 18.49 14.09 -8.37
N THR A 437 17.39 13.76 -7.69
CA THR A 437 17.05 14.40 -6.41
C THR A 437 17.97 13.99 -5.26
N LEU A 438 18.76 12.93 -5.43
CA LEU A 438 19.69 12.40 -4.44
C LEU A 438 21.11 12.92 -4.62
N THR A 439 21.41 13.55 -5.75
CA THR A 439 22.74 14.14 -5.98
C THR A 439 22.98 15.32 -5.05
N GLU A 440 24.25 15.68 -4.87
CA GLU A 440 24.65 16.80 -4.02
C GLU A 440 23.98 18.10 -4.51
N ALA A 441 23.24 18.76 -3.62
CA ALA A 441 22.69 20.08 -3.90
C ALA A 441 23.84 21.09 -3.83
N LEU A 442 24.11 21.78 -4.94
CA LEU A 442 25.11 22.85 -5.04
C LEU A 442 24.81 24.02 -4.09
#